data_AF-A0A4Y7KQC5-F1
#
_entry.id   AF-A0A4Y7KQC5-F1
#
_cell.length_a   1.000
_cell.length_b   1.000
_cell.length_c   1.000
_cell.angle_alpha   90.00
_cell.angle_beta   90.00
_cell.angle_gamma   90.00
#
_symmetry.space_group_name_H-M   'P 1'
#
loop_
_entity.id
_entity.type
_entity.pdbx_description
1 polymer ?
#
loop_
_entity_poly.entity_id
_entity_poly.type
_entity_poly.pdbx_seq_one_letter_code
_entity_poly.pdbx_strand_id
1 'polypeptide(L)'
;MIALFCRRSMSMQTDCFARKLFCSSSSPLVSVPLPSRRETHLWYVIPDEVKDASLQNQYMKLLSPCEKKTVLQMQGDRLQKGSLLARALVRTTLARYTDTQVSPNLLKFQKNNFGKPEVEWEHDEQWNPPSLHFNISHSSSLIACGVTVDMPIGIDVEEKQRKTKNSTMSFARRYFSPHEVERLHAIVDPEVQRHEFIKLWTLKEAYVKALGRGFSASPFKTFAIQFRQKPKSGLHVTLDSHSEDFKIVVEPLNASEDVKTNWQFGLFELARSHYAAICVGNNKTTEGEENHPLKLKVWRTIPFVEDECVSGSDSVVALSGLT
;
A
#
# COMPACT_ATOMS: atom_id res chain seq x y z
N MET A 1 -22.99 24.93 -83.93
CA MET A 1 -23.70 24.05 -82.96
C MET A 1 -22.81 23.92 -81.73
N ILE A 2 -22.96 24.82 -80.76
CA ILE A 2 -23.70 24.64 -79.49
C ILE A 2 -22.90 23.79 -78.47
N ALA A 3 -22.38 24.49 -77.44
CA ALA A 3 -22.34 24.14 -76.00
C ALA A 3 -21.60 22.86 -75.54
N LEU A 4 -21.08 22.67 -74.31
CA LEU A 4 -20.80 23.45 -73.09
C LEU A 4 -19.93 22.51 -72.19
N PHE A 5 -19.08 23.09 -71.33
CA PHE A 5 -18.72 22.64 -69.97
C PHE A 5 -18.02 21.28 -69.66
N CYS A 6 -16.78 21.44 -69.17
CA CYS A 6 -16.32 21.18 -67.79
C CYS A 6 -16.06 19.76 -67.23
N ARG A 7 -14.86 19.67 -66.64
CA ARG A 7 -14.42 19.01 -65.38
C ARG A 7 -13.72 17.64 -65.42
N ARG A 8 -12.42 17.76 -65.10
CA ARG A 8 -11.61 16.99 -64.12
C ARG A 8 -11.49 15.48 -64.29
N SER A 9 -10.29 15.05 -64.67
CA SER A 9 -9.63 13.90 -64.06
C SER A 9 -8.27 14.38 -63.54
N MET A 10 -8.10 14.39 -62.21
CA MET A 10 -6.86 14.77 -61.52
C MET A 10 -6.03 13.52 -61.25
N SER A 11 -4.73 13.67 -61.47
CA SER A 11 -3.62 12.83 -60.97
C SER A 11 -3.90 12.21 -59.60
N MET A 12 -3.67 10.89 -59.46
CA MET A 12 -3.39 10.27 -58.17
C MET A 12 -1.91 9.87 -58.12
N GLN A 13 -1.25 10.50 -57.16
CA GLN A 13 0.14 10.32 -56.78
C GLN A 13 0.36 8.95 -56.13
N THR A 14 1.59 8.49 -56.30
CA THR A 14 2.30 7.44 -55.56
C THR A 14 1.88 7.29 -54.09
N ASP A 15 1.30 6.14 -53.75
CA ASP A 15 1.19 5.70 -52.36
C ASP A 15 2.42 4.86 -51.99
N CYS A 16 3.36 5.53 -51.33
CA CYS A 16 4.44 4.91 -50.59
C CYS A 16 3.85 4.35 -49.29
N PHE A 17 3.75 3.02 -49.18
CA PHE A 17 3.38 2.33 -47.94
C PHE A 17 4.46 2.55 -46.88
N ALA A 18 4.37 3.68 -46.17
CA ALA A 18 5.20 3.97 -45.02
C ALA A 18 4.76 3.08 -43.85
N ARG A 19 5.65 2.15 -43.49
CA ARG A 19 5.66 1.44 -42.21
C ARG A 19 5.38 2.44 -41.08
N LYS A 20 4.20 2.38 -40.47
CA LYS A 20 3.97 2.99 -39.16
C LYS A 20 4.88 2.27 -38.16
N LEU A 21 5.96 2.96 -37.80
CA LEU A 21 6.72 2.71 -36.59
C LEU A 21 5.72 2.70 -35.43
N PHE A 22 5.56 1.55 -34.78
CA PHE A 22 4.90 1.47 -33.48
C PHE A 22 5.79 2.19 -32.46
N CYS A 23 5.59 3.50 -32.31
CA CYS A 23 5.92 4.16 -31.06
C CYS A 23 4.97 3.58 -30.02
N SER A 24 5.49 2.76 -29.10
CA SER A 24 4.77 2.28 -27.93
C SER A 24 4.46 3.47 -27.02
N SER A 25 3.39 4.20 -27.32
CA SER A 25 2.84 5.20 -26.39
C SER A 25 2.19 4.42 -25.26
N SER A 26 2.94 4.20 -24.18
CA SER A 26 2.37 3.71 -22.93
C SER A 26 1.24 4.64 -22.51
N SER A 27 0.10 4.09 -22.08
CA SER A 27 -1.01 4.90 -21.58
C SER A 27 -0.51 5.80 -20.44
N PRO A 28 -0.89 7.10 -20.42
CA PRO A 28 -0.49 8.00 -19.36
C PRO A 28 -1.01 7.50 -18.01
N LEU A 29 -0.29 7.79 -16.92
CA LEU A 29 -0.82 7.52 -15.58
C LEU A 29 -2.04 8.40 -15.34
N VAL A 30 -3.09 7.79 -14.81
CA VAL A 30 -4.33 8.49 -14.48
C VAL A 30 -4.16 9.17 -13.12
N SER A 31 -4.34 10.49 -13.07
CA SER A 31 -4.36 11.23 -11.81
C SER A 31 -5.49 10.75 -10.91
N VAL A 32 -5.22 10.74 -9.60
CA VAL A 32 -6.18 10.29 -8.59
C VAL A 32 -6.37 11.42 -7.58
N PRO A 33 -7.60 11.71 -7.12
CA PRO A 33 -7.81 12.70 -6.09
C PRO A 33 -7.02 12.35 -4.83
N LEU A 34 -6.53 13.37 -4.13
CA LEU A 34 -5.86 13.17 -2.86
C LEU A 34 -6.77 12.42 -1.87
N PRO A 35 -6.21 11.51 -1.06
CA PRO A 35 -6.95 10.92 0.05
C PRO A 35 -7.54 12.04 0.91
N SER A 36 -8.85 11.95 1.19
CA SER A 36 -9.45 12.85 2.17
C SER A 36 -8.84 12.64 3.56
N ARG A 37 -9.08 13.58 4.48
CA ARG A 37 -8.60 13.45 5.87
C ARG A 37 -9.07 12.11 6.46
N ARG A 38 -8.14 11.32 7.02
CA ARG A 38 -8.37 9.95 7.54
C ARG A 38 -8.77 8.90 6.50
N GLU A 39 -8.60 9.19 5.21
CA GLU A 39 -8.68 8.20 4.12
C GLU A 39 -7.27 7.69 3.78
N THR A 40 -7.17 6.38 3.60
CA THR A 40 -5.96 5.72 3.11
C THR A 40 -6.24 5.15 1.73
N HIS A 41 -5.31 5.41 0.81
CA HIS A 41 -5.29 4.75 -0.47
C HIS A 41 -4.24 3.64 -0.46
N LEU A 42 -4.62 2.41 -0.81
CA LEU A 42 -3.72 1.27 -0.91
C LEU A 42 -3.64 0.81 -2.37
N TRP A 43 -2.42 0.77 -2.91
CA TRP A 43 -2.14 0.29 -4.25
C TRP A 43 -1.36 -1.00 -4.15
N TYR A 44 -1.72 -2.03 -4.90
CA TYR A 44 -0.94 -3.25 -4.94
C TYR A 44 -0.75 -3.80 -6.35
N VAL A 45 0.37 -4.50 -6.53
CA VAL A 45 0.70 -5.25 -7.75
C VAL A 45 1.02 -6.69 -7.37
N ILE A 46 0.56 -7.63 -8.19
CA ILE A 46 0.92 -9.05 -8.11
C ILE A 46 2.07 -9.27 -9.11
N PRO A 47 3.30 -9.55 -8.66
CA PRO A 47 4.46 -9.64 -9.55
C PRO A 47 4.31 -10.64 -10.69
N ASP A 48 3.58 -11.73 -10.49
CA ASP A 48 3.41 -12.79 -11.51
C ASP A 48 2.48 -12.39 -12.65
N GLU A 49 1.65 -11.36 -12.46
CA GLU A 49 0.78 -10.80 -13.51
C GLU A 49 1.58 -9.90 -14.48
N VAL A 50 2.69 -9.32 -14.02
CA VAL A 50 3.56 -8.46 -14.85
C VAL A 50 4.52 -9.31 -15.68
N LYS A 51 4.05 -9.84 -16.81
CA LYS A 51 4.83 -10.79 -17.65
C LYS A 51 5.68 -10.12 -18.73
N ASP A 52 5.27 -8.94 -19.20
CA ASP A 52 5.90 -8.26 -20.33
C ASP A 52 7.29 -7.70 -19.95
N ALA A 53 8.32 -8.13 -20.68
CA ALA A 53 9.69 -7.65 -20.50
C ALA A 53 9.88 -6.20 -20.99
N SER A 54 9.13 -5.76 -21.99
CA SER A 54 9.18 -4.38 -22.47
C SER A 54 8.66 -3.40 -21.41
N LEU A 55 7.61 -3.78 -20.69
CA LEU A 55 7.07 -3.04 -19.56
C LEU A 55 8.07 -2.98 -18.39
N GLN A 56 8.75 -4.08 -18.08
CA GLN A 56 9.82 -4.09 -17.08
C GLN A 56 10.99 -3.17 -17.48
N ASN A 57 11.36 -3.14 -18.76
CA ASN A 57 12.36 -2.19 -19.27
C ASN A 57 11.89 -0.74 -19.14
N GLN A 58 10.59 -0.46 -19.36
CA GLN A 58 10.02 0.85 -19.10
C GLN A 58 10.09 1.22 -17.62
N TYR A 59 9.77 0.31 -16.70
CA TYR A 59 9.92 0.53 -15.27
C TYR A 59 11.38 0.82 -14.89
N MET A 60 12.33 0.11 -15.48
CA MET A 60 13.76 0.37 -15.22
C MET A 60 14.15 1.81 -15.59
N LYS A 61 13.54 2.40 -16.63
CA LYS A 61 13.77 3.80 -17.01
C LYS A 61 13.24 4.81 -15.96
N LEU A 62 12.29 4.41 -15.12
CA LEU A 62 11.76 5.27 -14.04
C LEU A 62 12.72 5.39 -12.84
N LEU A 63 13.60 4.42 -12.63
CA LEU A 63 14.44 4.36 -11.44
C LEU A 63 15.63 5.33 -11.53
N SER A 64 16.00 5.91 -10.38
CA SER A 64 17.26 6.63 -10.25
C SER A 64 18.47 5.69 -10.44
N PRO A 65 19.68 6.22 -10.76
CA PRO A 65 20.88 5.39 -10.87
C PRO A 65 21.16 4.53 -9.63
N CYS A 66 20.94 5.08 -8.42
CA CYS A 66 21.14 4.37 -7.16
C CYS A 66 20.16 3.20 -6.99
N GLU A 67 18.90 3.38 -7.40
CA GLU A 67 17.89 2.32 -7.34
C GLU A 67 18.13 1.25 -8.40
N LYS A 68 18.53 1.63 -9.62
CA LYS A 68 18.94 0.68 -10.67
C LYS A 68 20.06 -0.22 -10.15
N LYS A 69 21.09 0.36 -9.54
CA LYS A 69 22.18 -0.41 -8.92
C LYS A 69 21.68 -1.39 -7.87
N THR A 70 20.77 -0.93 -6.99
CA THR A 70 20.19 -1.79 -5.94
C THR A 70 19.39 -2.96 -6.53
N VAL A 71 18.58 -2.71 -7.56
CA VAL A 71 17.82 -3.76 -8.25
C VAL A 71 18.75 -4.77 -8.92
N LEU A 72 19.77 -4.29 -9.64
CA LEU A 72 20.72 -5.15 -10.37
C LEU A 72 21.61 -6.00 -9.45
N GLN A 73 21.80 -5.60 -8.19
CA GLN A 73 22.55 -6.37 -7.19
C GLN A 73 21.75 -7.51 -6.57
N MET A 74 20.42 -7.55 -6.74
CA MET A 74 19.58 -8.63 -6.21
C MET A 74 19.90 -9.95 -6.91
N GLN A 75 20.10 -11.01 -6.13
CA GLN A 75 20.40 -12.34 -6.66
C GLN A 75 19.10 -13.09 -7.00
N GLY A 76 18.95 -13.46 -8.26
CA GLY A 76 17.80 -14.23 -8.76
C GLY A 76 16.68 -13.38 -9.32
N ASP A 77 16.14 -13.83 -10.45
CA ASP A 77 15.21 -13.08 -11.30
C ASP A 77 13.95 -12.64 -10.54
N ARG A 78 13.42 -13.49 -9.66
CA ARG A 78 12.21 -13.18 -8.88
C ARG A 78 12.47 -12.04 -7.88
N LEU A 79 13.62 -12.03 -7.20
CA LEU A 79 13.97 -10.96 -6.26
C LEU A 79 14.28 -9.65 -6.99
N GLN A 80 14.99 -9.74 -8.11
CA GLN A 80 15.26 -8.59 -8.96
C GLN A 80 13.96 -7.96 -9.49
N LYS A 81 13.05 -8.78 -10.03
CA LYS A 81 11.73 -8.35 -10.49
C LYS A 81 10.90 -7.74 -9.35
N GLY A 82 10.86 -8.37 -8.18
CA GLY A 82 10.17 -7.83 -7.01
C GLY A 82 10.70 -6.45 -6.60
N SER A 83 12.03 -6.30 -6.57
CA SER A 83 12.68 -5.01 -6.26
C SER A 83 12.38 -3.93 -7.30
N LEU A 84 12.38 -4.27 -8.60
CA LEU A 84 11.99 -3.38 -9.68
C LEU A 84 10.54 -2.91 -9.53
N LEU A 85 9.61 -3.85 -9.36
CA LEU A 85 8.18 -3.57 -9.24
C LEU A 85 7.86 -2.77 -7.98
N ALA A 86 8.55 -3.01 -6.87
CA ALA A 86 8.42 -2.19 -5.67
C ALA A 86 8.76 -0.71 -5.93
N ARG A 87 9.85 -0.44 -6.66
CA ARG A 87 10.25 0.93 -7.01
C ARG A 87 9.31 1.57 -8.03
N ALA A 88 8.87 0.80 -9.02
CA ALA A 88 7.92 1.25 -10.02
C ALA A 88 6.56 1.58 -9.39
N LEU A 89 6.06 0.74 -8.48
CA LEU A 89 4.80 0.96 -7.76
C LEU A 89 4.86 2.28 -6.99
N VAL A 90 5.87 2.48 -6.14
CA VAL A 90 5.99 3.72 -5.34
C VAL A 90 6.03 4.96 -6.22
N ARG A 91 6.91 4.99 -7.24
CA ARG A 91 7.05 6.14 -8.12
C ARG A 91 5.77 6.47 -8.87
N THR A 92 5.16 5.46 -9.47
CA THR A 92 3.95 5.67 -10.27
C THR A 92 2.77 6.03 -9.37
N THR A 93 2.62 5.40 -8.19
CA THR A 93 1.54 5.71 -7.25
C THR A 93 1.64 7.15 -6.77
N LEU A 94 2.82 7.61 -6.35
CA LEU A 94 2.99 8.98 -5.85
C LEU A 94 2.77 10.03 -6.93
N ALA A 95 3.25 9.78 -8.16
CA ALA A 95 3.03 10.68 -9.29
C ALA A 95 1.54 10.86 -9.66
N ARG A 96 0.67 9.90 -9.34
CA ARG A 96 -0.79 10.05 -9.54
C ARG A 96 -1.40 11.15 -8.66
N TYR A 97 -0.72 11.54 -7.57
CA TYR A 97 -1.20 12.54 -6.61
C TYR A 97 -0.56 13.93 -6.82
N THR A 98 0.28 14.11 -7.84
CA THR A 98 0.94 15.39 -8.12
C THR A 98 0.21 16.22 -9.18
N ASP A 99 -1.01 15.82 -9.55
CA ASP A 99 -1.79 16.43 -10.63
C ASP A 99 -0.98 16.62 -11.93
N THR A 100 -0.23 15.56 -12.30
CA THR A 100 0.68 15.53 -13.46
C THR A 100 1.88 16.48 -13.43
N GLN A 101 2.08 17.24 -12.34
CA GLN A 101 3.18 18.21 -12.24
C GLN A 101 4.56 17.53 -12.11
N VAL A 102 4.61 16.33 -11.52
CA VAL A 102 5.86 15.59 -11.33
C VAL A 102 5.79 14.23 -11.99
N SER A 103 6.68 14.00 -12.95
CA SER A 103 6.82 12.69 -13.61
C SER A 103 7.43 11.65 -12.65
N PRO A 104 7.05 10.35 -12.74
CA PRO A 104 7.52 9.32 -11.81
C PRO A 104 9.05 9.19 -11.72
N ASN A 105 9.76 9.43 -12.83
CA ASN A 105 11.22 9.34 -12.90
C ASN A 105 11.96 10.53 -12.26
N LEU A 106 11.26 11.64 -12.01
CA LEU A 106 11.82 12.83 -11.37
C LEU A 106 11.62 12.85 -9.85
N LEU A 107 10.77 11.95 -9.32
CA LEU A 107 10.59 11.81 -7.87
C LEU A 107 11.91 11.46 -7.18
N LYS A 108 12.26 12.30 -6.21
CA LYS A 108 13.40 12.12 -5.31
C LYS A 108 12.90 11.54 -3.98
N PHE A 109 13.76 10.73 -3.38
CA PHE A 109 13.46 10.04 -2.14
C PHE A 109 14.62 10.18 -1.19
N GLN A 110 14.31 10.55 0.05
CA GLN A 110 15.24 10.52 1.15
C GLN A 110 14.83 9.43 2.14
N LYS A 111 15.70 9.12 3.10
CA LYS A 111 15.36 8.27 4.22
C LYS A 111 15.42 9.10 5.49
N ASN A 112 14.47 8.88 6.38
CA ASN A 112 14.57 9.44 7.73
C ASN A 112 15.75 8.79 8.50
N ASN A 113 15.98 9.25 9.73
CA ASN A 113 17.07 8.79 10.61
C ASN A 113 17.07 7.27 10.88
N PHE A 114 15.97 6.58 10.60
CA PHE A 114 15.78 5.15 10.84
C PHE A 114 15.58 4.34 9.55
N GLY A 115 15.76 4.97 8.38
CA GLY A 115 15.73 4.31 7.09
C GLY A 115 14.36 4.25 6.41
N LYS A 116 13.29 4.80 7.00
CA LYS A 116 11.97 4.88 6.35
C LYS A 116 12.04 5.86 5.18
N PRO A 117 11.63 5.45 3.96
CA PRO A 117 11.69 6.33 2.80
C PRO A 117 10.59 7.40 2.86
N GLU A 118 10.93 8.61 2.41
CA GLU A 118 10.05 9.77 2.32
C GLU A 118 10.27 10.46 0.97
N VAL A 119 9.26 11.14 0.46
CA VAL A 119 9.40 11.93 -0.77
C VAL A 119 10.14 13.21 -0.43
N GLU A 120 11.17 13.51 -1.20
CA GLU A 120 11.85 14.80 -1.15
C GLU A 120 11.23 15.68 -2.24
N TRP A 121 10.41 16.63 -1.81
CA TRP A 121 9.79 17.58 -2.72
C TRP A 121 10.76 18.69 -3.08
N GLU A 122 10.81 19.07 -4.36
CA GLU A 122 11.51 20.28 -4.76
C GLU A 122 10.70 21.49 -4.29
N HIS A 123 11.37 22.45 -3.68
CA HIS A 123 10.76 23.72 -3.28
C HIS A 123 10.61 24.60 -4.53
N ASP A 124 9.37 24.78 -4.97
CA ASP A 124 8.99 25.72 -6.01
C ASP A 124 8.07 26.78 -5.39
N GLU A 125 8.39 28.06 -5.56
CA GLU A 125 7.57 29.16 -5.02
C GLU A 125 6.16 29.20 -5.64
N GLN A 126 5.96 28.57 -6.80
CA GLN A 126 4.70 28.51 -7.53
C GLN A 126 3.91 27.21 -7.29
N TRP A 127 4.47 26.23 -6.58
CA TRP A 127 3.78 24.96 -6.30
C TRP A 127 4.02 24.45 -4.88
N ASN A 128 2.92 24.23 -4.15
CA ASN A 128 2.96 23.56 -2.86
C ASN A 128 2.52 22.09 -3.01
N PRO A 129 3.46 21.12 -2.93
CA PRO A 129 3.13 19.72 -3.06
C PRO A 129 2.24 19.25 -1.89
N PRO A 130 1.39 18.25 -2.12
CA PRO A 130 0.63 17.64 -1.04
C PRO A 130 1.57 17.01 0.00
N SER A 131 1.18 17.13 1.28
CA SER A 131 1.84 16.51 2.43
C SER A 131 1.58 14.99 2.45
N LEU A 132 2.13 14.29 1.46
CA LEU A 132 1.96 12.85 1.29
C LEU A 132 2.85 12.08 2.24
N HIS A 133 2.25 11.17 2.97
CA HIS A 133 2.96 10.09 3.65
C HIS A 133 2.69 8.79 2.92
N PHE A 134 3.71 7.96 2.79
CA PHE A 134 3.55 6.63 2.22
C PHE A 134 4.30 5.58 3.00
N ASN A 135 3.88 4.33 2.80
CA ASN A 135 4.63 3.18 3.25
C ASN A 135 4.49 2.03 2.26
N ILE A 136 5.55 1.23 2.14
CA ILE A 136 5.59 0.07 1.26
C ILE A 136 5.73 -1.21 2.10
N SER A 137 5.01 -2.25 1.71
CA SER A 137 5.28 -3.61 2.16
C SER A 137 5.23 -4.58 0.98
N HIS A 138 5.95 -5.68 1.08
CA HIS A 138 5.96 -6.71 0.05
C HIS A 138 6.15 -8.09 0.68
N SER A 139 5.39 -9.05 0.15
CA SER A 139 5.58 -10.48 0.34
C SER A 139 6.33 -11.06 -0.87
N SER A 140 6.37 -12.39 -0.97
CA SER A 140 6.96 -13.04 -2.14
C SER A 140 6.09 -12.93 -3.39
N SER A 141 4.79 -12.64 -3.24
CA SER A 141 3.76 -12.71 -4.29
C SER A 141 2.87 -11.46 -4.39
N LEU A 142 3.07 -10.45 -3.54
CA LEU A 142 2.32 -9.20 -3.57
C LEU A 142 3.20 -8.04 -3.08
N ILE A 143 3.07 -6.87 -3.71
CA ILE A 143 3.72 -5.63 -3.30
C ILE A 143 2.64 -4.58 -3.13
N ALA A 144 2.63 -3.89 -1.99
CA ALA A 144 1.64 -2.86 -1.66
C ALA A 144 2.29 -1.53 -1.29
N CYS A 145 1.63 -0.43 -1.64
CA CYS A 145 1.99 0.95 -1.31
C CYS A 145 0.77 1.66 -0.73
N GLY A 146 0.83 2.06 0.53
CA GLY A 146 -0.21 2.84 1.20
C GLY A 146 0.15 4.32 1.15
N VAL A 147 -0.86 5.17 0.93
CA VAL A 147 -0.72 6.64 0.85
C VAL A 147 -1.79 7.32 1.69
N THR A 148 -1.36 8.32 2.47
CA THR A 148 -2.19 9.21 3.29
C THR A 148 -1.74 10.66 3.10
N VAL A 149 -2.61 11.60 3.48
CA VAL A 149 -2.29 13.03 3.55
C VAL A 149 -2.19 13.43 5.02
N ASP A 150 -1.17 14.21 5.38
CA ASP A 150 -0.89 14.80 6.70
C ASP A 150 -0.70 13.83 7.88
N MET A 151 -0.82 12.52 7.64
CA MET A 151 -0.83 11.50 8.68
C MET A 151 0.23 10.43 8.43
N PRO A 152 1.07 10.09 9.42
CA PRO A 152 2.02 8.99 9.27
C PRO A 152 1.28 7.67 9.06
N ILE A 153 1.78 6.88 8.12
CA ILE A 153 1.24 5.56 7.78
C ILE A 153 2.32 4.48 7.89
N GLY A 154 1.90 3.29 8.31
CA GLY A 154 2.61 2.03 8.12
C GLY A 154 1.66 0.98 7.60
N ILE A 155 2.15 0.14 6.70
CA ILE A 155 1.39 -0.99 6.15
C ILE A 155 2.22 -2.26 6.24
N ASP A 156 1.53 -3.38 6.32
CA ASP A 156 2.16 -4.68 6.16
C ASP A 156 1.26 -5.66 5.41
N VAL A 157 1.88 -6.58 4.66
CA VAL A 157 1.17 -7.61 3.88
C VAL A 157 1.90 -8.94 4.05
N GLU A 158 1.17 -9.98 4.47
CA GLU A 158 1.71 -11.32 4.68
C GLU A 158 0.82 -12.39 4.04
N GLU A 159 1.44 -13.41 3.44
CA GLU A 159 0.71 -14.51 2.79
C GLU A 159 -0.07 -15.33 3.83
N LYS A 160 -1.37 -15.55 3.60
CA LYS A 160 -2.24 -16.33 4.49
C LYS A 160 -1.72 -17.75 4.70
N GLN A 161 -1.17 -18.35 3.65
CA GLN A 161 -0.66 -19.72 3.64
C GLN A 161 0.83 -19.83 4.00
N ARG A 162 1.43 -18.74 4.50
CA ARG A 162 2.84 -18.73 4.89
C ARG A 162 3.08 -19.81 5.95
N LYS A 163 4.02 -20.71 5.63
CA LYS A 163 4.50 -21.74 6.55
C LYS A 163 5.74 -21.23 7.27
N THR A 164 5.75 -21.35 8.60
CA THR A 164 6.95 -21.09 9.41
C THR A 164 7.79 -22.37 9.49
N LYS A 165 9.10 -22.25 9.30
CA LYS A 165 10.03 -23.41 9.44
C LYS A 165 10.05 -23.97 10.87
N ASN A 166 9.82 -23.12 11.87
CA ASN A 166 9.68 -23.50 13.27
C ASN A 166 8.20 -23.41 13.70
N SER A 167 7.87 -23.97 14.85
CA SER A 167 6.53 -23.83 15.46
C SER A 167 6.14 -22.35 15.61
N THR A 168 4.92 -22.00 15.20
CA THR A 168 4.30 -20.67 15.39
C THR A 168 4.53 -20.12 16.80
N MET A 169 4.35 -20.96 17.82
CA MET A 169 4.51 -20.57 19.22
C MET A 169 5.94 -20.19 19.59
N SER A 170 6.95 -20.76 18.94
CA SER A 170 8.36 -20.39 19.17
C SER A 170 8.65 -18.95 18.75
N PHE A 171 8.09 -18.52 17.62
CA PHE A 171 8.17 -17.13 17.15
C PHE A 171 7.37 -16.20 18.05
N ALA A 172 6.14 -16.58 18.40
CA ALA A 172 5.31 -15.80 19.31
C ALA A 172 6.03 -15.51 20.64
N ARG A 173 6.61 -16.53 21.29
CA ARG A 173 7.38 -16.35 22.55
C ARG A 173 8.59 -15.44 22.40
N ARG A 174 9.21 -15.41 21.22
CA ARG A 174 10.38 -14.57 20.95
C ARG A 174 10.02 -13.11 20.76
N TYR A 175 8.90 -12.81 20.11
CA TYR A 175 8.59 -11.45 19.63
C TYR A 175 7.37 -10.82 20.28
N PHE A 176 6.36 -11.58 20.70
CA PHE A 176 5.11 -11.03 21.22
C PHE A 176 5.15 -10.87 22.75
N SER A 177 4.22 -10.06 23.25
CA SER A 177 4.00 -9.87 24.69
C SER A 177 3.47 -11.15 25.34
N PRO A 178 3.63 -11.33 26.66
CA PRO A 178 3.12 -12.51 27.36
C PRO A 178 1.62 -12.74 27.13
N HIS A 179 0.81 -11.68 27.17
CA HIS A 179 -0.64 -11.77 26.96
C HIS A 179 -1.01 -12.23 25.53
N GLU A 180 -0.33 -11.71 24.51
CA GLU A 180 -0.51 -12.15 23.12
C GLU A 180 -0.10 -13.62 22.92
N VAL A 181 0.97 -14.05 23.59
CA VAL A 181 1.44 -15.45 23.57
C VAL A 181 0.43 -16.38 24.21
N GLU A 182 -0.11 -16.02 25.37
CA GLU A 182 -1.15 -16.79 26.06
C GLU A 182 -2.40 -16.94 25.20
N ARG A 183 -2.85 -15.85 24.56
CA ARG A 183 -3.98 -15.87 23.64
C ARG A 183 -3.76 -16.85 22.48
N LEU A 184 -2.60 -16.78 21.82
CA LEU A 184 -2.27 -17.71 20.73
C LEU A 184 -2.18 -19.16 21.22
N HIS A 185 -1.62 -19.38 22.41
CA HIS A 185 -1.49 -20.70 23.00
C HIS A 185 -2.85 -21.35 23.33
N ALA A 186 -3.87 -20.54 23.62
CA ALA A 186 -5.22 -21.03 23.90
C ALA A 186 -5.94 -21.59 22.66
N ILE A 187 -5.45 -21.30 21.44
CA ILE A 187 -6.02 -21.81 20.20
C ILE A 187 -5.54 -23.24 19.97
N VAL A 188 -6.48 -24.19 20.02
CA VAL A 188 -6.22 -25.63 19.88
C VAL A 188 -5.90 -26.02 18.44
N ASP A 189 -6.62 -25.45 17.46
CA ASP A 189 -6.41 -25.74 16.05
C ASP A 189 -5.10 -25.07 15.54
N PRO A 190 -4.11 -25.84 15.07
CA PRO A 190 -2.82 -25.29 14.62
C PRO A 190 -2.92 -24.35 13.42
N GLU A 191 -3.85 -24.57 12.50
CA GLU A 191 -4.02 -23.72 11.31
C GLU A 191 -4.68 -22.40 11.70
N VAL A 192 -5.68 -22.44 12.58
CA VAL A 192 -6.25 -21.21 13.16
C VAL A 192 -5.19 -20.45 13.95
N GLN A 193 -4.42 -21.12 14.82
CA GLN A 193 -3.35 -20.50 15.59
C GLN A 193 -2.31 -19.82 14.68
N ARG A 194 -1.95 -20.47 13.56
CA ARG A 194 -1.02 -19.91 12.57
C ARG A 194 -1.60 -18.67 11.88
N HIS A 195 -2.88 -18.70 11.49
CA HIS A 195 -3.54 -17.54 10.89
C HIS A 195 -3.59 -16.36 11.86
N GLU A 196 -3.96 -16.59 13.13
CA GLU A 196 -4.01 -15.55 14.16
C GLU A 196 -2.62 -14.97 14.46
N PHE A 197 -1.58 -15.80 14.46
CA PHE A 197 -0.20 -15.34 14.56
C PHE A 197 0.18 -14.41 13.39
N ILE A 198 -0.15 -14.77 12.14
CA ILE A 198 0.17 -13.95 10.97
C ILE A 198 -0.57 -12.62 11.05
N LYS A 199 -1.87 -12.61 11.35
CA LYS A 199 -2.65 -11.38 11.52
C LYS A 199 -2.03 -10.45 12.55
N LEU A 200 -1.65 -10.99 13.72
CA LEU A 200 -1.01 -10.23 14.78
C LEU A 200 0.37 -9.71 14.37
N TRP A 201 1.16 -10.54 13.68
CA TRP A 201 2.45 -10.12 13.11
C TRP A 201 2.28 -8.94 12.16
N THR A 202 1.36 -9.04 11.20
CA THR A 202 1.09 -8.01 10.20
C THR A 202 0.67 -6.70 10.86
N LEU A 203 -0.18 -6.75 11.90
CA LEU A 203 -0.56 -5.56 12.68
C LEU A 203 0.64 -4.91 13.40
N LYS A 204 1.49 -5.72 14.04
CA LYS A 204 2.66 -5.20 14.77
C LYS A 204 3.70 -4.60 13.81
N GLU A 205 3.93 -5.21 12.66
CA GLU A 205 4.79 -4.64 11.60
C GLU A 205 4.23 -3.32 11.07
N ALA A 206 2.93 -3.27 10.76
CA ALA A 206 2.29 -2.04 10.29
C ALA A 206 2.44 -0.90 11.31
N TYR A 207 2.27 -1.18 12.61
CA TYR A 207 2.49 -0.21 13.67
C TYR A 207 3.94 0.29 13.74
N VAL A 208 4.92 -0.61 13.76
CA VAL A 208 6.35 -0.23 13.80
C VAL A 208 6.76 0.59 12.57
N LYS A 209 6.24 0.23 11.39
CA LYS A 209 6.44 1.00 10.16
C LYS A 209 5.78 2.37 10.23
N ALA A 210 4.63 2.49 10.89
CA ALA A 210 3.94 3.77 11.09
C ALA A 210 4.74 4.71 12.01
N LEU A 211 5.29 4.17 13.11
CA LEU A 211 6.21 4.90 14.00
C LEU A 211 7.45 5.42 13.26
N GLY A 212 7.93 4.65 12.27
CA GLY A 212 9.06 5.05 11.44
C GLY A 212 10.40 5.12 12.17
N ARG A 213 10.53 4.45 13.32
CA ARG A 213 11.74 4.39 14.15
C ARG A 213 12.58 3.11 13.92
N GLY A 214 12.14 2.25 13.01
CA GLY A 214 12.76 0.96 12.73
C GLY A 214 12.51 -0.08 13.84
N PHE A 215 12.76 -1.36 13.53
CA PHE A 215 12.48 -2.48 14.43
C PHE A 215 13.27 -2.39 15.75
N SER A 216 14.53 -1.95 15.70
CA SER A 216 15.40 -1.87 16.88
C SER A 216 14.90 -0.89 17.94
N ALA A 217 14.28 0.22 17.53
CA ALA A 217 13.78 1.25 18.44
C ALA A 217 12.34 0.99 18.90
N SER A 218 11.64 0.02 18.29
CA SER A 218 10.28 -0.37 18.70
C SER A 218 10.11 -1.89 18.64
N PRO A 219 10.85 -2.65 19.48
CA PRO A 219 10.74 -4.10 19.48
C PRO A 219 9.32 -4.55 19.84
N PHE A 220 8.84 -5.60 19.21
CA PHE A 220 7.47 -6.11 19.41
C PHE A 220 7.09 -6.44 20.86
N LYS A 221 8.08 -6.68 21.73
CA LYS A 221 7.88 -6.95 23.16
C LYS A 221 7.64 -5.70 24.01
N THR A 222 7.78 -4.49 23.48
CA THR A 222 7.55 -3.27 24.27
C THR A 222 6.11 -2.80 24.24
N PHE A 223 5.26 -3.43 23.42
CA PHE A 223 3.84 -3.12 23.32
C PHE A 223 3.00 -4.37 23.01
N ALA A 224 1.72 -4.32 23.34
CA ALA A 224 0.74 -5.33 22.99
C ALA A 224 -0.34 -4.74 22.08
N ILE A 225 -0.84 -5.56 21.15
CA ILE A 225 -2.04 -5.25 20.36
C ILE A 225 -3.23 -5.93 21.02
N GLN A 226 -4.26 -5.14 21.30
CA GLN A 226 -5.51 -5.61 21.87
C GLN A 226 -6.69 -5.30 20.97
N PHE A 227 -7.70 -6.17 21.04
CA PHE A 227 -8.98 -6.00 20.38
C PHE A 227 -10.02 -5.74 21.45
N ARG A 228 -10.47 -4.48 21.56
CA ARG A 228 -11.44 -4.05 22.57
C ARG A 228 -12.81 -3.90 21.94
N GLN A 229 -13.87 -4.34 22.61
CA GLN A 229 -15.22 -4.10 22.11
C GLN A 229 -15.51 -2.59 22.09
N LYS A 230 -16.18 -2.09 21.04
CA LYS A 230 -16.72 -0.74 21.04
C LYS A 230 -17.87 -0.67 22.07
N PRO A 231 -17.95 0.36 22.92
CA PRO A 231 -19.09 0.52 23.81
C PRO A 231 -20.37 0.64 22.97
N LYS A 232 -21.41 -0.13 23.31
CA LYS A 232 -22.73 -0.01 22.68
C LYS A 232 -23.29 1.38 22.99
N SER A 233 -23.19 2.31 22.05
CA SER A 233 -23.99 3.54 22.07
C SER A 233 -25.47 3.13 22.00
N GLY A 234 -26.32 3.75 22.82
CA GLY A 234 -27.73 3.39 22.98
C GLY A 234 -28.47 3.29 21.64
N LEU A 235 -29.25 2.22 21.52
CA LEU A 235 -30.30 1.92 20.53
C LEU A 235 -30.38 2.86 19.29
N HIS A 236 -29.73 2.47 18.20
CA HIS A 236 -30.20 2.77 16.86
C HIS A 236 -29.96 1.55 15.96
N VAL A 237 -31.05 0.93 15.52
CA VAL A 237 -31.04 -0.14 14.52
C VAL A 237 -30.87 0.52 13.15
N THR A 238 -29.76 0.26 12.50
CA THR A 238 -29.64 0.30 11.04
C THR A 238 -29.03 -1.01 10.60
N LEU A 239 -29.77 -1.72 9.73
CA LEU A 239 -29.27 -2.88 9.01
C LEU A 239 -28.07 -2.48 8.13
N ASP A 240 -27.21 -3.47 7.89
CA ASP A 240 -26.01 -3.47 7.03
C ASP A 240 -24.69 -3.06 7.70
N SER A 241 -24.05 -4.02 8.39
CA SER A 241 -22.62 -4.37 8.24
C SER A 241 -22.17 -5.30 9.38
N HIS A 242 -21.93 -6.58 9.05
CA HIS A 242 -21.14 -7.44 9.92
C HIS A 242 -19.67 -6.99 9.83
N SER A 243 -19.14 -6.33 10.88
CA SER A 243 -17.70 -6.22 11.25
C SER A 243 -17.31 -4.85 11.84
N GLU A 244 -17.98 -4.36 12.89
CA GLU A 244 -17.61 -3.10 13.55
C GLU A 244 -17.49 -3.20 15.10
N ASP A 245 -17.46 -4.41 15.67
CA ASP A 245 -17.56 -4.57 17.14
C ASP A 245 -16.27 -4.34 17.90
N PHE A 246 -15.10 -4.30 17.24
CA PHE A 246 -13.81 -4.22 17.91
C PHE A 246 -12.94 -3.05 17.43
N LYS A 247 -12.23 -2.43 18.38
CA LYS A 247 -11.18 -1.44 18.15
C LYS A 247 -9.83 -2.05 18.50
N ILE A 248 -8.88 -1.92 17.58
CA ILE A 248 -7.49 -2.31 17.81
C ILE A 248 -6.79 -1.18 18.58
N VAL A 249 -6.14 -1.52 19.70
CA VAL A 249 -5.42 -0.58 20.56
C VAL A 249 -4.02 -1.10 20.81
N VAL A 250 -3.06 -0.18 20.84
CA VAL A 250 -1.68 -0.47 21.27
C VAL A 250 -1.54 -0.09 22.73
N GLU A 251 -1.05 -1.02 23.53
CA GLU A 251 -0.70 -0.78 24.93
C GLU A 251 0.80 -0.88 25.13
N PRO A 252 1.47 0.21 25.56
CA PRO A 252 2.88 0.14 25.95
C PRO A 252 3.02 -0.69 27.24
N LEU A 253 4.01 -1.58 27.29
CA LEU A 253 4.25 -2.43 28.47
C LEU A 253 5.10 -1.75 29.54
N ASN A 254 5.84 -0.69 29.18
CA ASN A 254 6.61 0.14 30.11
C ASN A 254 6.00 1.54 30.14
N ALA A 255 5.30 1.87 31.23
CA ALA A 255 4.70 3.18 31.43
C ALA A 255 5.76 4.21 31.84
N SER A 256 6.23 5.02 30.88
CA SER A 256 6.94 6.28 31.17
C SER A 256 6.88 7.30 30.04
N GLU A 257 6.41 6.95 28.83
CA GLU A 257 6.20 7.94 27.77
C GLU A 257 4.70 8.08 27.51
N ASP A 258 4.25 9.33 27.61
CA ASP A 258 2.92 9.82 27.25
C ASP A 258 2.72 9.70 25.73
N VAL A 259 2.78 8.48 25.18
CA VAL A 259 2.52 8.19 23.76
C VAL A 259 1.01 8.19 23.55
N LYS A 260 0.39 9.35 23.74
CA LYS A 260 -0.99 9.65 23.32
C LYS A 260 -1.03 9.93 21.82
N THR A 261 -0.35 9.12 21.01
CA THR A 261 -0.65 9.07 19.58
C THR A 261 -1.78 8.07 19.41
N ASN A 262 -2.96 8.58 19.08
CA ASN A 262 -4.11 7.74 18.79
C ASN A 262 -3.85 7.08 17.43
N TRP A 263 -3.53 5.79 17.42
CA TRP A 263 -3.38 5.03 16.17
C TRP A 263 -4.72 4.43 15.76
N GLN A 264 -5.02 4.49 14.47
CA GLN A 264 -6.11 3.76 13.85
C GLN A 264 -5.54 2.58 13.06
N PHE A 265 -6.23 1.45 13.11
CA PHE A 265 -5.83 0.23 12.42
C PHE A 265 -6.93 -0.23 11.48
N GLY A 266 -6.52 -0.78 10.34
CA GLY A 266 -7.35 -1.65 9.51
C GLY A 266 -6.66 -3.01 9.38
N LEU A 267 -7.43 -4.09 9.48
CA LEU A 267 -6.99 -5.46 9.18
C LEU A 267 -8.00 -6.05 8.19
N PHE A 268 -7.51 -6.60 7.09
CA PHE A 268 -8.34 -7.16 6.04
C PHE A 268 -7.60 -8.26 5.28
N GLU A 269 -8.36 -9.12 4.61
CA GLU A 269 -7.83 -9.97 3.56
C GLU A 269 -7.64 -9.17 2.29
N LEU A 270 -6.50 -9.34 1.63
CA LEU A 270 -6.16 -8.69 0.37
C LEU A 270 -5.89 -9.75 -0.70
N ALA A 271 -6.49 -9.56 -1.87
CA ALA A 271 -6.37 -10.46 -3.02
C ALA A 271 -6.61 -11.94 -2.66
N ARG A 272 -7.49 -12.19 -1.67
CA ARG A 272 -7.90 -13.51 -1.13
C ARG A 272 -6.77 -14.39 -0.57
N SER A 273 -5.53 -13.93 -0.66
CA SER A 273 -4.30 -14.72 -0.45
C SER A 273 -3.41 -14.12 0.64
N HIS A 274 -3.64 -12.87 1.03
CA HIS A 274 -2.84 -12.14 2.01
C HIS A 274 -3.69 -11.61 3.14
N TYR A 275 -3.10 -11.49 4.32
CA TYR A 275 -3.53 -10.55 5.33
C TYR A 275 -2.80 -9.24 5.11
N ALA A 276 -3.52 -8.13 5.21
CA ALA A 276 -2.97 -6.79 5.12
C ALA A 276 -3.40 -5.99 6.35
N ALA A 277 -2.44 -5.27 6.92
CA ALA A 277 -2.69 -4.33 8.00
C ALA A 277 -2.27 -2.92 7.59
N ILE A 278 -3.05 -1.94 8.02
CA ILE A 278 -2.77 -0.52 7.88
C ILE A 278 -2.80 0.09 9.28
N CYS A 279 -1.79 0.89 9.60
CA CYS A 279 -1.73 1.69 10.81
C CYS A 279 -1.50 3.16 10.43
N VAL A 280 -2.40 4.05 10.86
CA VAL A 280 -2.33 5.48 10.57
C VAL A 280 -2.39 6.26 11.87
N GLY A 281 -1.59 7.31 11.99
CA GLY A 281 -1.70 8.23 13.12
C GLY A 281 -3.04 8.96 13.13
N ASN A 282 -3.44 9.51 14.27
CA ASN A 282 -4.55 10.45 14.38
C ASN A 282 -4.05 11.74 15.05
N ASN A 283 -4.09 12.86 14.32
CA ASN A 283 -3.78 14.17 14.88
C ASN A 283 -5.01 14.61 15.68
N LYS A 284 -4.88 14.67 17.01
CA LYS A 284 -5.88 15.31 17.88
C LYS A 284 -6.09 16.74 17.39
N THR A 285 -7.19 16.96 16.70
CA THR A 285 -7.78 18.29 16.57
C THR A 285 -9.12 18.18 17.26
N THR A 286 -9.23 18.96 18.33
CA THR A 286 -10.45 19.24 19.12
C THR A 286 -11.14 18.04 19.77
N GLU A 287 -11.20 18.08 21.10
CA GLU A 287 -12.13 17.27 21.90
C GLU A 287 -13.54 17.40 21.30
N GLY A 288 -14.08 16.32 20.71
CA GLY A 288 -15.43 16.30 20.15
C GLY A 288 -15.59 15.60 18.80
N GLU A 289 -14.52 15.35 18.02
CA GLU A 289 -14.66 14.58 16.78
C GLU A 289 -14.85 13.08 17.10
N GLU A 290 -16.04 12.55 16.79
CA GLU A 290 -16.38 11.13 16.88
C GLU A 290 -15.31 10.25 16.20
N ASN A 291 -15.08 9.05 16.77
CA ASN A 291 -14.20 8.02 16.20
C ASN A 291 -14.83 7.45 14.91
N HIS A 292 -14.77 8.20 13.82
CA HIS A 292 -15.18 7.69 12.52
C HIS A 292 -14.22 6.59 12.03
N PRO A 293 -14.75 5.55 11.36
CA PRO A 293 -13.96 4.45 10.84
C PRO A 293 -12.94 4.93 9.82
N LEU A 294 -11.81 4.23 9.74
CA LEU A 294 -10.77 4.49 8.75
C LEU A 294 -11.35 4.24 7.36
N LYS A 295 -11.29 5.25 6.49
CA LYS A 295 -11.73 5.09 5.10
C LYS A 295 -10.59 4.47 4.31
N LEU A 296 -10.88 3.41 3.57
CA LEU A 296 -9.91 2.69 2.76
C LEU A 296 -10.41 2.61 1.33
N LYS A 297 -9.56 3.01 0.39
CA LYS A 297 -9.72 2.67 -1.02
C LYS A 297 -8.54 1.84 -1.48
N VAL A 298 -8.80 0.78 -2.23
CA VAL A 298 -7.80 -0.18 -2.68
C VAL A 298 -7.83 -0.30 -4.20
N TRP A 299 -6.64 -0.28 -4.79
CA TRP A 299 -6.43 -0.49 -6.21
C TRP A 299 -5.47 -1.65 -6.47
N ARG A 300 -5.86 -2.54 -7.38
CA ARG A 300 -4.93 -3.42 -8.09
C ARG A 300 -4.39 -2.64 -9.28
N THR A 301 -3.08 -2.70 -9.53
CA THR A 301 -2.45 -1.96 -10.63
C THR A 301 -1.39 -2.78 -11.33
N ILE A 302 -1.34 -2.62 -12.65
CA ILE A 302 -0.16 -2.84 -13.47
C ILE A 302 0.17 -1.47 -14.09
N PRO A 303 1.09 -0.69 -13.51
CA PRO A 303 1.30 0.70 -13.93
C PRO A 303 1.53 0.84 -15.43
N PHE A 304 0.87 1.83 -16.05
CA PHE A 304 0.79 2.09 -17.51
C PHE A 304 -0.02 1.08 -18.35
N VAL A 305 -0.61 0.06 -17.72
CA VAL A 305 -1.47 -0.93 -18.39
C VAL A 305 -2.89 -0.82 -17.87
N GLU A 306 -3.08 -0.97 -16.55
CA GLU A 306 -4.40 -0.96 -15.91
C GLU A 306 -4.33 -0.53 -14.45
N ASP A 307 -5.38 0.16 -14.01
CA ASP A 307 -5.67 0.49 -12.62
C ASP A 307 -7.12 0.08 -12.34
N GLU A 308 -7.33 -0.83 -11.40
CA GLU A 308 -8.65 -1.37 -11.03
C GLU A 308 -8.95 -1.04 -9.57
N CYS A 309 -10.00 -0.26 -9.31
CA CYS A 309 -10.47 -0.02 -7.95
C CYS A 309 -11.23 -1.26 -7.46
N VAL A 310 -10.68 -1.96 -6.47
CA VAL A 310 -11.23 -3.21 -5.93
C VAL A 310 -11.87 -3.03 -4.55
N SER A 311 -12.06 -1.78 -4.12
CA SER A 311 -12.73 -1.43 -2.86
C SER A 311 -14.16 -1.99 -2.84
N GLY A 312 -14.54 -2.67 -1.76
CA GLY A 312 -15.88 -3.25 -1.62
C GLY A 312 -16.12 -4.52 -2.46
N SER A 313 -15.09 -5.05 -3.12
CA SER A 313 -15.13 -6.36 -3.77
C SER A 313 -14.65 -7.47 -2.84
N ASP A 314 -14.85 -8.73 -3.23
CA ASP A 314 -14.32 -9.92 -2.53
C ASP A 314 -12.79 -9.98 -2.47
N SER A 315 -12.09 -9.09 -3.18
CA SER A 315 -10.63 -8.94 -3.10
C SER A 315 -10.18 -8.21 -1.83
N VAL A 316 -11.08 -7.50 -1.15
CA VAL A 316 -10.81 -6.74 0.07
C VAL A 316 -11.88 -7.04 1.11
N VAL A 317 -11.57 -7.94 2.05
CA VAL A 317 -12.53 -8.38 3.07
C VAL A 317 -12.06 -7.92 4.44
N ALA A 318 -12.78 -6.98 5.05
CA ALA A 318 -12.49 -6.52 6.40
C ALA A 318 -12.55 -7.68 7.41
N LEU A 319 -11.60 -7.72 8.34
CA LEU A 319 -11.55 -8.73 9.38
C LEU A 319 -11.89 -8.11 10.73
N SER A 320 -12.93 -8.64 11.37
CA SER A 320 -13.27 -8.31 12.76
C SER A 320 -12.42 -9.13 13.71
N GLY A 321 -11.49 -8.48 14.42
CA GLY A 321 -10.83 -9.11 15.55
C GLY A 321 -9.80 -10.19 15.21
N LEU A 322 -9.27 -10.80 16.27
CA LEU A 322 -8.66 -12.13 16.23
C LEU A 322 -9.71 -13.13 16.74
N THR A 323 -9.72 -14.36 16.20
CA THR A 323 -10.68 -15.41 16.60
C THR A 323 -10.42 -15.95 18.00
#